data_AF-A0A521PKC5-F1
#
_entry.id   AF-A0A521PKC5-F1
#
_cell.length_a   1.000
_cell.length_b   1.000
_cell.length_c   1.000
_cell.angle_alpha   90.00
_cell.angle_beta   90.00
_cell.angle_gamma   90.00
#
_symmetry.space_group_name_H-M   'P 1'
#
loop_
_entity.id
_entity.type
_entity.pdbx_description
1 polymer ?
#
loop_
_entity_poly.entity_id
_entity_poly.type
_entity_poly.pdbx_seq_one_letter_code
_entity_poly.pdbx_strand_id
1 'polypeptide(L)'
;MTVRATLMALAVAAVAAAPAAAQGLVDTQGRATVQVRTRPDAVGDTYRYRSETRFVQKDDQGGQTQSNTLVFDIEVLGAGPDGTRLRYTLREGRLQDSGGASMSAAMDAAVGGSLDFRLGRDGRLAAVENWPDYKARLLARVDAALPAGDPIRAIVHERMGAAPLDAAREMVLGDVAMMAAMEPRGGLPLGVTNLADPDATKATLDVSIVKPDCLVAIERQTSRSLSGVARALVSKAELSVQDGRILSLEERRVTRAPGGSQEETVTIRRLSAAPACG
;
A
#
# COMPACT_ATOMS: atom_id res chain seq x y z
N MET A 1 61.94 -33.16 24.32
CA MET A 1 61.05 -32.23 23.57
C MET A 1 60.04 -31.67 24.56
N THR A 2 60.37 -30.53 25.16
CA THR A 2 59.90 -29.16 24.82
C THR A 2 58.60 -28.77 25.55
N VAL A 3 58.80 -28.03 26.66
CA VAL A 3 58.13 -26.76 27.03
C VAL A 3 56.72 -26.78 27.69
N ARG A 4 56.76 -26.36 28.97
CA ARG A 4 55.75 -25.60 29.76
C ARG A 4 54.99 -24.53 28.96
N ALA A 5 53.70 -24.31 29.24
CA ALA A 5 53.19 -22.98 29.64
C ALA A 5 51.69 -23.02 30.02
N THR A 6 51.46 -22.57 31.25
CA THR A 6 50.24 -22.05 31.86
C THR A 6 49.60 -20.92 31.02
N LEU A 7 48.26 -20.79 31.03
CA LEU A 7 47.53 -19.61 31.54
C LEU A 7 46.09 -19.48 31.03
N MET A 8 45.26 -19.03 31.97
CA MET A 8 44.07 -18.16 31.83
C MET A 8 42.78 -18.76 31.27
N ALA A 9 41.94 -19.15 32.23
CA ALA A 9 40.51 -18.93 32.16
C ALA A 9 40.21 -17.44 31.86
N LEU A 10 39.58 -17.18 30.71
CA LEU A 10 38.72 -16.01 30.54
C LEU A 10 37.29 -16.52 30.44
N ALA A 11 36.56 -16.37 31.54
CA ALA A 11 35.12 -16.30 31.52
C ALA A 11 34.74 -15.07 30.69
N VAL A 12 34.34 -15.29 29.43
CA VAL A 12 33.67 -14.26 28.66
C VAL A 12 32.28 -14.10 29.26
N ALA A 13 32.16 -13.14 30.18
CA ALA A 13 30.89 -12.57 30.54
C ALA A 13 30.28 -12.01 29.24
N ALA A 14 29.36 -12.76 28.66
CA ALA A 14 28.47 -12.24 27.64
C ALA A 14 27.65 -11.14 28.33
N VAL A 15 28.06 -9.90 28.08
CA VAL A 15 27.28 -8.71 28.44
C VAL A 15 25.94 -8.88 27.74
N ALA A 16 24.92 -9.23 28.50
CA ALA A 16 23.55 -9.15 28.05
C ALA A 16 23.30 -7.66 27.79
N ALA A 17 23.45 -7.23 26.54
CA ALA A 17 23.00 -5.92 26.11
C ALA A 17 21.50 -5.89 26.30
N ALA A 18 21.04 -5.11 27.27
CA ALA A 18 19.63 -4.80 27.44
C ALA A 18 19.09 -4.23 26.11
N PRO A 19 17.94 -4.68 25.60
CA PRO A 19 17.33 -4.09 24.42
C PRO A 19 16.63 -2.81 24.85
N ALA A 20 17.31 -1.68 24.77
CA ALA A 20 16.69 -0.37 24.98
C ALA A 20 17.54 0.74 24.33
N ALA A 21 17.30 1.00 23.05
CA ALA A 21 17.56 2.30 22.43
C ALA A 21 16.79 2.43 21.11
N ALA A 22 15.46 2.32 21.19
CA ALA A 22 14.66 3.23 20.40
C ALA A 22 14.54 4.51 21.23
N GLN A 23 14.92 5.66 20.64
CA GLN A 23 14.76 7.05 21.09
C GLN A 23 16.09 7.79 20.97
N GLY A 24 16.21 8.62 19.93
CA GLY A 24 17.26 9.64 19.87
C GLY A 24 17.95 9.86 18.54
N LEU A 25 17.44 9.37 17.40
CA LEU A 25 17.87 9.94 16.11
C LEU A 25 17.05 11.21 15.90
N VAL A 26 17.72 12.35 15.86
CA VAL A 26 17.12 13.62 15.45
C VAL A 26 17.24 13.75 13.93
N ASP A 27 16.24 14.34 13.29
CA ASP A 27 16.36 14.72 11.88
C ASP A 27 17.34 15.89 11.72
N THR A 28 17.56 16.33 10.47
CA THR A 28 18.45 17.47 10.17
C THR A 28 17.99 18.80 10.77
N GLN A 29 16.77 18.86 11.31
CA GLN A 29 16.16 20.02 11.97
C GLN A 29 16.09 19.85 13.50
N GLY A 30 16.68 18.80 14.06
CA GLY A 30 16.69 18.54 15.51
C GLY A 30 15.41 17.88 16.04
N ARG A 31 14.48 17.43 15.18
CA ARG A 31 13.23 16.80 15.61
C ARG A 31 13.45 15.33 15.90
N ALA A 32 12.84 14.83 16.97
CA ALA A 32 12.87 13.41 17.30
C ALA A 32 12.31 12.57 16.14
N THR A 33 12.92 11.41 15.88
CA THR A 33 12.47 10.47 14.85
C THR A 33 12.03 9.14 15.44
N VAL A 34 11.13 8.45 14.72
CA VAL A 34 10.81 7.04 14.93
C VAL A 34 11.32 6.22 13.74
N GLN A 35 11.99 5.11 14.02
CA GLN A 35 12.41 4.18 12.97
C GLN A 35 11.24 3.27 12.61
N VAL A 36 10.97 3.10 11.32
CA VAL A 36 10.01 2.12 10.80
C VAL A 36 10.73 1.13 9.89
N ARG A 37 10.15 -0.07 9.74
CA ARG A 37 10.75 -1.19 9.02
C ARG A 37 12.10 -1.60 9.63
N THR A 38 12.11 -1.83 10.94
CA THR A 38 13.31 -2.24 11.68
C THR A 38 13.78 -3.66 11.35
N ARG A 39 12.88 -4.48 10.77
CA ARG A 39 13.19 -5.77 10.14
C ARG A 39 13.18 -5.61 8.62
N PRO A 40 14.21 -6.10 7.90
CA PRO A 40 14.18 -6.13 6.43
C PRO A 40 13.09 -7.08 5.92
N ASP A 41 12.55 -6.77 4.73
CA ASP A 41 11.67 -7.69 4.00
C ASP A 41 12.43 -9.00 3.70
N ALA A 42 11.83 -10.15 4.00
CA ALA A 42 12.38 -11.47 3.75
C ALA A 42 11.57 -12.21 2.67
N VAL A 43 12.24 -12.99 1.84
CA VAL A 43 11.58 -13.83 0.83
C VAL A 43 10.59 -14.78 1.52
N GLY A 44 9.37 -14.86 1.00
CA GLY A 44 8.28 -15.66 1.55
C GLY A 44 7.42 -14.94 2.59
N ASP A 45 7.81 -13.74 3.04
CA ASP A 45 6.91 -12.90 3.84
C ASP A 45 5.62 -12.67 3.05
N THR A 46 4.48 -12.97 3.68
CA THR A 46 3.16 -12.88 3.05
C THR A 46 2.22 -12.08 3.92
N TYR A 47 1.55 -11.11 3.30
CA TYR A 47 0.66 -10.17 3.93
C TYR A 47 -0.71 -10.25 3.26
N ARG A 48 -1.75 -10.57 4.03
CA ARG A 48 -3.12 -10.60 3.52
C ARG A 48 -3.83 -9.32 3.91
N TYR A 49 -4.55 -8.72 2.97
CA TYR A 49 -5.29 -7.49 3.15
C TYR A 49 -6.74 -7.63 2.71
N ARG A 50 -7.61 -6.87 3.35
CA ARG A 50 -8.97 -6.57 2.90
C ARG A 50 -9.06 -5.08 2.61
N SER A 51 -9.44 -4.74 1.38
CA SER A 51 -9.72 -3.38 0.94
C SER A 51 -11.22 -3.22 0.74
N GLU A 52 -11.77 -2.14 1.28
CA GLU A 52 -13.16 -1.76 1.14
C GLU A 52 -13.21 -0.35 0.59
N THR A 53 -13.79 -0.19 -0.60
CA THR A 53 -13.97 1.11 -1.20
C THR A 53 -15.45 1.47 -1.19
N ARG A 54 -15.73 2.70 -0.81
CA ARG A 54 -17.05 3.31 -0.88
C ARG A 54 -16.95 4.58 -1.71
N PHE A 55 -17.73 4.64 -2.77
CA PHE A 55 -17.85 5.80 -3.64
C PHE A 55 -19.25 6.39 -3.48
N VAL A 56 -19.32 7.69 -3.27
CA VAL A 56 -20.56 8.46 -3.17
C VAL A 56 -20.45 9.65 -4.11
N GLN A 57 -21.32 9.69 -5.12
CA GLN A 57 -21.46 10.83 -6.01
C GLN A 57 -22.80 11.51 -5.73
N LYS A 58 -22.79 12.84 -5.71
CA LYS A 58 -23.98 13.69 -5.59
C LYS A 58 -23.90 14.76 -6.66
N ASP A 59 -24.88 14.78 -7.55
CA ASP A 59 -25.03 15.79 -8.59
C ASP A 59 -26.50 16.16 -8.75
N ASP A 60 -26.80 17.00 -9.75
CA ASP A 60 -28.13 17.49 -10.05
C ASP A 60 -29.12 16.37 -10.47
N GLN A 61 -28.63 15.15 -10.75
CA GLN A 61 -29.43 13.98 -11.11
C GLN A 61 -29.71 13.04 -9.93
N GLY A 62 -29.12 13.31 -8.76
CA GLY A 62 -29.32 12.55 -7.53
C GLY A 62 -28.03 12.04 -6.91
N GLY A 63 -28.16 11.06 -6.01
CA GLY A 63 -27.03 10.44 -5.34
C GLY A 63 -26.80 9.01 -5.83
N GLN A 64 -25.56 8.67 -6.17
CA GLN A 64 -25.14 7.29 -6.43
C GLN A 64 -24.17 6.83 -5.34
N THR A 65 -24.34 5.61 -4.86
CA THR A 65 -23.37 4.96 -3.97
C THR A 65 -22.94 3.64 -4.59
N GLN A 66 -21.63 3.40 -4.59
CA GLN A 66 -21.04 2.12 -4.96
C GLN A 66 -20.16 1.67 -3.82
N SER A 67 -20.14 0.36 -3.57
CA SER A 67 -19.13 -0.22 -2.70
C SER A 67 -18.53 -1.47 -3.30
N ASN A 68 -17.24 -1.69 -3.02
CA ASN A 68 -16.52 -2.87 -3.43
C ASN A 68 -15.61 -3.35 -2.32
N THR A 69 -15.42 -4.67 -2.24
CA THR A 69 -14.53 -5.32 -1.29
C THR A 69 -13.58 -6.22 -2.05
N LEU A 70 -12.28 -6.08 -1.79
CA LEU A 70 -11.23 -6.94 -2.33
C LEU A 70 -10.48 -7.59 -1.17
N VAL A 71 -10.14 -8.86 -1.30
CA VAL A 71 -9.17 -9.54 -0.43
C VAL A 71 -8.00 -9.95 -1.31
N PHE A 72 -6.79 -9.60 -0.93
CA PHE A 72 -5.59 -9.91 -1.71
C PHE A 72 -4.39 -10.21 -0.83
N ASP A 73 -3.45 -10.95 -1.39
CA ASP A 73 -2.16 -11.25 -0.77
C ASP A 73 -1.04 -10.46 -1.46
N ILE A 74 -0.08 -10.02 -0.67
CA ILE A 74 1.23 -9.52 -1.12
C ILE A 74 2.30 -10.47 -0.57
N GLU A 75 3.05 -11.10 -1.47
CA GLU A 75 4.20 -11.96 -1.13
C GLU A 75 5.51 -11.26 -1.52
N VAL A 76 6.52 -11.33 -0.66
CA VAL A 76 7.88 -10.87 -0.96
C VAL A 76 8.62 -11.95 -1.73
N LEU A 77 8.97 -11.65 -2.99
CA LEU A 77 9.76 -12.53 -3.84
C LEU A 77 11.27 -12.24 -3.73
N GLY A 78 11.63 -11.05 -3.29
CA GLY A 78 13.02 -10.63 -3.13
C GLY A 78 13.14 -9.17 -2.69
N ALA A 79 14.21 -8.86 -1.96
CA ALA A 79 14.56 -7.49 -1.59
C ALA A 79 16.04 -7.26 -1.92
N GLY A 80 16.35 -6.14 -2.55
CA GLY A 80 17.71 -5.85 -3.02
C GLY A 80 17.95 -4.36 -3.27
N PRO A 81 19.10 -4.02 -3.86
CA PRO A 81 19.46 -2.62 -4.10
C PRO A 81 18.49 -1.92 -5.06
N ASP A 82 17.91 -2.64 -6.00
CA ASP A 82 16.96 -2.09 -6.99
C ASP A 82 15.54 -1.93 -6.44
N GLY A 83 15.30 -2.33 -5.18
CA GLY A 83 14.00 -2.26 -4.52
C GLY A 83 13.48 -3.63 -4.08
N THR A 84 12.16 -3.74 -3.94
CA THR A 84 11.48 -4.95 -3.46
C THR A 84 10.64 -5.56 -4.59
N ARG A 85 10.89 -6.82 -4.89
CA ARG A 85 10.09 -7.63 -5.81
C ARG A 85 8.95 -8.29 -5.03
N LEU A 86 7.74 -8.13 -5.52
CA LEU A 86 6.51 -8.51 -4.84
C LEU A 86 5.60 -9.27 -5.80
N ARG A 87 4.72 -10.12 -5.25
CA ARG A 87 3.62 -10.74 -5.96
C ARG A 87 2.31 -10.33 -5.34
N TYR A 88 1.44 -9.73 -6.14
CA TYR A 88 0.05 -9.49 -5.81
C TYR A 88 -0.79 -10.69 -6.24
N THR A 89 -1.70 -11.16 -5.40
CA THR A 89 -2.70 -12.17 -5.79
C THR A 89 -4.08 -11.79 -5.26
N LEU A 90 -5.04 -11.57 -6.16
CA LEU A 90 -6.44 -11.35 -5.77
C LEU A 90 -7.06 -12.66 -5.28
N ARG A 91 -7.63 -12.67 -4.07
CA ARG A 91 -8.25 -13.83 -3.44
C ARG A 91 -9.77 -13.79 -3.52
N GLU A 92 -10.34 -12.62 -3.32
CA GLU A 92 -11.78 -12.40 -3.38
C GLU A 92 -12.04 -11.00 -3.92
N GLY A 93 -13.09 -10.84 -4.72
CA GLY A 93 -13.60 -9.55 -5.13
C GLY A 93 -15.13 -9.55 -5.06
N ARG A 94 -15.71 -8.48 -4.52
CA ARG A 94 -17.16 -8.30 -4.42
C ARG A 94 -17.53 -6.87 -4.79
N LEU A 95 -18.59 -6.73 -5.57
CA LEU A 95 -19.16 -5.45 -5.98
C LEU A 95 -20.61 -5.39 -5.48
N GLN A 96 -21.00 -4.28 -4.87
CA GLN A 96 -22.38 -4.02 -4.45
C GLN A 96 -22.93 -2.79 -5.16
N ASP A 97 -24.26 -2.76 -5.29
CA ASP A 97 -25.12 -1.64 -5.68
C ASP A 97 -25.03 -1.12 -7.13
N SER A 98 -23.89 -1.21 -7.82
CA SER A 98 -23.76 -0.60 -9.17
C SER A 98 -22.90 -1.32 -10.19
N GLY A 99 -22.23 -2.43 -9.84
CA GLY A 99 -21.37 -3.17 -10.79
C GLY A 99 -22.14 -3.90 -11.90
N GLY A 100 -23.40 -4.27 -11.66
CA GLY A 100 -24.11 -5.19 -12.55
C GLY A 100 -23.47 -6.59 -12.62
N ALA A 101 -24.15 -7.52 -13.30
CA ALA A 101 -23.69 -8.90 -13.41
C ALA A 101 -22.35 -9.00 -14.17
N SER A 102 -22.18 -8.21 -15.24
CA SER A 102 -20.98 -8.27 -16.09
C SER A 102 -19.71 -7.81 -15.37
N MET A 103 -19.77 -6.74 -14.56
CA MET A 103 -18.59 -6.32 -13.78
C MET A 103 -18.27 -7.33 -12.67
N SER A 104 -19.30 -7.93 -12.06
CA SER A 104 -19.10 -8.97 -11.06
C SER A 104 -18.41 -10.19 -11.66
N ALA A 105 -18.85 -10.64 -12.84
CA ALA A 105 -18.20 -11.72 -13.58
C ALA A 105 -16.77 -11.38 -14.02
N ALA A 106 -16.50 -10.13 -14.44
CA ALA A 106 -15.15 -9.67 -14.74
C ALA A 106 -14.23 -9.68 -13.51
N MET A 107 -14.74 -9.27 -12.34
CA MET A 107 -14.02 -9.32 -11.06
C MET A 107 -13.72 -10.76 -10.65
N ASP A 108 -14.71 -11.65 -10.73
CA ASP A 108 -14.53 -13.08 -10.44
C ASP A 108 -13.49 -13.71 -11.39
N ALA A 109 -13.47 -13.31 -12.66
CA ALA A 109 -12.45 -13.75 -13.62
C ALA A 109 -11.03 -13.27 -13.27
N ALA A 110 -10.88 -12.21 -12.46
CA ALA A 110 -9.58 -11.74 -11.99
C ALA A 110 -9.05 -12.53 -10.77
N VAL A 111 -9.95 -13.15 -9.99
CA VAL A 111 -9.59 -13.92 -8.79
C VAL A 111 -8.61 -15.05 -9.12
N GLY A 112 -7.60 -15.22 -8.27
CA GLY A 112 -6.51 -16.16 -8.45
C GLY A 112 -5.46 -15.73 -9.47
N GLY A 113 -5.60 -14.58 -10.13
CA GLY A 113 -4.54 -13.97 -10.92
C GLY A 113 -3.40 -13.47 -10.04
N SER A 114 -2.15 -13.79 -10.41
CA SER A 114 -0.96 -13.30 -9.73
C SER A 114 -0.11 -12.40 -10.63
N LEU A 115 0.13 -11.17 -10.18
CA LEU A 115 0.96 -10.18 -10.85
C LEU A 115 2.24 -9.97 -10.05
N ASP A 116 3.38 -10.20 -10.69
CA ASP A 116 4.71 -9.96 -10.13
C ASP A 116 5.16 -8.54 -10.52
N PHE A 117 5.58 -7.75 -9.55
CA PHE A 117 5.94 -6.35 -9.74
C PHE A 117 7.10 -5.94 -8.85
N ARG A 118 7.67 -4.78 -9.13
CA ARG A 118 8.78 -4.21 -8.35
C ARG A 118 8.43 -2.82 -7.85
N LEU A 119 8.62 -2.60 -6.55
CA LEU A 119 8.66 -1.26 -5.98
C LEU A 119 10.11 -0.81 -5.90
N GLY A 120 10.39 0.40 -6.38
CA GLY A 120 11.67 1.07 -6.20
C GLY A 120 11.92 1.42 -4.74
N ARG A 121 13.13 1.92 -4.44
CA ARG A 121 13.49 2.38 -3.08
C ARG A 121 12.63 3.53 -2.59
N ASP A 122 12.09 4.33 -3.50
CA ASP A 122 11.17 5.42 -3.26
C ASP A 122 9.71 4.95 -3.02
N GLY A 123 9.48 3.63 -3.02
CA GLY A 123 8.15 3.05 -2.85
C GLY A 123 7.27 3.11 -4.11
N ARG A 124 7.78 3.61 -5.23
CA ARG A 124 7.01 3.73 -6.47
C ARG A 124 7.09 2.46 -7.30
N LEU A 125 6.02 2.17 -8.04
CA LEU A 125 6.00 1.05 -8.99
C LEU A 125 7.04 1.30 -10.09
N ALA A 126 8.06 0.44 -10.14
CA ALA A 126 9.18 0.55 -11.07
C ALA A 126 9.08 -0.42 -12.26
N ALA A 127 8.49 -1.60 -12.06
CA ALA A 127 8.33 -2.61 -13.10
C ALA A 127 7.14 -3.54 -12.82
N VAL A 128 6.61 -4.14 -13.90
CA VAL A 128 5.70 -5.29 -13.86
C VAL A 128 6.34 -6.43 -14.64
N GLU A 129 6.70 -7.49 -13.93
CA GLU A 129 7.72 -8.43 -14.41
C GLU A 129 7.13 -9.58 -15.23
N ASN A 130 5.93 -10.03 -14.90
CA ASN A 130 5.22 -11.11 -15.62
C ASN A 130 4.00 -10.60 -16.41
N TRP A 131 4.00 -9.32 -16.80
CA TRP A 131 2.83 -8.65 -17.41
C TRP A 131 2.24 -9.37 -18.63
N PRO A 132 3.02 -9.81 -19.65
CA PRO A 132 2.46 -10.47 -20.82
C PRO A 132 1.64 -11.71 -20.45
N ASP A 133 2.18 -12.55 -19.57
CA ASP A 133 1.53 -13.77 -19.11
C ASP A 133 0.32 -13.49 -18.22
N TYR A 134 0.43 -12.52 -17.32
CA TYR A 134 -0.69 -12.08 -16.47
C TYR A 134 -1.84 -11.57 -17.33
N LYS A 135 -1.55 -10.66 -18.28
CA LYS A 135 -2.54 -10.08 -19.20
C LYS A 135 -3.23 -11.15 -20.02
N ALA A 136 -2.46 -12.05 -20.65
CA ALA A 136 -3.03 -13.13 -21.47
C ALA A 136 -3.99 -14.01 -20.68
N ARG A 137 -3.60 -14.42 -19.46
CA ARG A 137 -4.45 -15.24 -18.59
C ARG A 137 -5.70 -14.50 -18.12
N LEU A 138 -5.57 -13.23 -17.73
CA LEU A 138 -6.70 -12.43 -17.28
C LEU A 138 -7.71 -12.24 -18.42
N LEU A 139 -7.26 -11.82 -19.60
CA LEU A 139 -8.13 -11.62 -20.75
C LEU A 139 -8.82 -12.92 -21.19
N ALA A 140 -8.11 -14.06 -21.17
CA ALA A 140 -8.72 -15.36 -21.45
C ALA A 140 -9.83 -15.72 -20.47
N ARG A 141 -9.66 -15.43 -19.16
CA ARG A 141 -10.70 -15.68 -18.15
C ARG A 141 -11.89 -14.74 -18.32
N VAL A 142 -11.65 -13.47 -18.64
CA VAL A 142 -12.71 -12.49 -18.92
C VAL A 142 -13.48 -12.87 -20.18
N ASP A 143 -12.78 -13.31 -21.22
CA ASP A 143 -13.38 -13.78 -22.48
C ASP A 143 -14.25 -15.02 -22.31
N ALA A 144 -13.89 -15.89 -21.36
CA ALA A 144 -14.68 -17.06 -20.99
C ALA A 144 -15.88 -16.70 -20.09
N ALA A 145 -15.77 -15.66 -19.27
CA ALA A 145 -16.80 -15.24 -18.34
C ALA A 145 -17.87 -14.35 -18.98
N LEU A 146 -17.53 -13.61 -20.04
CA LEU A 146 -18.40 -12.60 -20.66
C LEU A 146 -18.69 -12.84 -22.14
N PRO A 147 -19.93 -12.58 -22.61
CA PRO A 147 -20.26 -12.59 -24.03
C PRO A 147 -19.37 -11.64 -24.85
N ALA A 148 -19.14 -11.98 -26.12
CA ALA A 148 -18.27 -11.19 -27.00
C ALA A 148 -18.74 -9.73 -27.22
N GLY A 149 -20.05 -9.49 -27.19
CA GLY A 149 -20.64 -8.15 -27.31
C GLY A 149 -20.81 -7.40 -26.00
N ASP A 150 -20.35 -7.95 -24.87
CA ASP A 150 -20.50 -7.29 -23.56
C ASP A 150 -19.59 -6.05 -23.46
N PRO A 151 -20.11 -4.87 -23.10
CA PRO A 151 -19.32 -3.64 -23.03
C PRO A 151 -18.21 -3.71 -21.96
N ILE A 152 -18.40 -4.44 -20.86
CA ILE A 152 -17.38 -4.60 -19.82
C ILE A 152 -16.18 -5.38 -20.36
N ARG A 153 -16.43 -6.41 -21.17
CA ARG A 153 -15.37 -7.16 -21.84
C ARG A 153 -14.51 -6.21 -22.70
N ALA A 154 -15.14 -5.35 -23.51
CA ALA A 154 -14.41 -4.39 -24.34
C ALA A 154 -13.59 -3.40 -23.50
N ILE A 155 -14.16 -2.86 -22.42
CA ILE A 155 -13.47 -1.94 -21.49
C ILE A 155 -12.24 -2.61 -20.87
N VAL A 156 -12.35 -3.86 -20.42
CA VAL A 156 -11.20 -4.58 -19.84
C VAL A 156 -10.10 -4.78 -20.87
N HIS A 157 -10.43 -5.17 -22.11
CA HIS A 157 -9.45 -5.32 -23.19
C HIS A 157 -8.74 -4.00 -23.51
N GLU A 158 -9.49 -2.91 -23.61
CA GLU A 158 -8.95 -1.57 -23.86
C GLU A 158 -7.97 -1.16 -22.76
N ARG A 159 -8.38 -1.27 -21.49
CA ARG A 159 -7.54 -0.89 -20.34
C ARG A 159 -6.29 -1.73 -20.21
N MET A 160 -6.40 -3.04 -20.45
CA MET A 160 -5.24 -3.95 -20.49
C MET A 160 -4.36 -3.72 -21.73
N GLY A 161 -4.84 -2.96 -22.72
CA GLY A 161 -4.10 -2.53 -23.91
C GLY A 161 -3.14 -1.37 -23.67
N ALA A 162 -3.29 -0.61 -22.57
CA ALA A 162 -2.40 0.49 -22.23
C ALA A 162 -0.97 0.03 -21.86
N ALA A 163 -0.07 1.00 -21.66
CA ALA A 163 1.29 0.71 -21.23
C ALA A 163 1.30 -0.13 -19.95
N PRO A 164 2.17 -1.16 -19.83
CA PRO A 164 2.08 -2.15 -18.74
C PRO A 164 2.01 -1.56 -17.33
N LEU A 165 2.81 -0.53 -17.04
CA LEU A 165 2.83 0.11 -15.72
C LEU A 165 1.54 0.88 -15.42
N ASP A 166 0.99 1.56 -16.41
CA ASP A 166 -0.23 2.35 -16.25
C ASP A 166 -1.44 1.43 -16.11
N ALA A 167 -1.55 0.43 -16.99
CA ALA A 167 -2.58 -0.59 -16.91
C ALA A 167 -2.53 -1.33 -15.57
N ALA A 168 -1.34 -1.75 -15.10
CA ALA A 168 -1.22 -2.41 -13.81
C ALA A 168 -1.60 -1.50 -12.64
N ARG A 169 -1.18 -0.23 -12.65
CA ARG A 169 -1.52 0.74 -11.60
C ARG A 169 -3.02 1.00 -11.54
N GLU A 170 -3.67 1.20 -12.67
CA GLU A 170 -5.09 1.53 -12.74
C GLU A 170 -5.98 0.32 -12.48
N MET A 171 -5.64 -0.84 -13.03
CA MET A 171 -6.54 -2.00 -13.05
C MET A 171 -6.29 -3.02 -11.94
N VAL A 172 -5.09 -3.08 -11.37
CA VAL A 172 -4.68 -4.19 -10.49
C VAL A 172 -4.05 -3.71 -9.17
N LEU A 173 -3.16 -2.73 -9.23
CA LEU A 173 -2.28 -2.33 -8.14
C LEU A 173 -2.66 -0.98 -7.52
N GLY A 174 -3.88 -0.47 -7.75
CA GLY A 174 -4.34 0.82 -7.21
C GLY A 174 -4.20 0.90 -5.69
N ASP A 175 -4.75 -0.10 -5.00
CA ASP A 175 -4.67 -0.23 -3.54
C ASP A 175 -3.22 -0.41 -3.06
N VAL A 176 -2.42 -1.17 -3.79
CA VAL A 176 -1.01 -1.39 -3.46
C VAL A 176 -0.20 -0.11 -3.60
N ALA A 177 -0.45 0.68 -4.63
CA ALA A 177 0.21 1.96 -4.84
C ALA A 177 -0.18 2.97 -3.74
N MET A 178 -1.45 2.98 -3.33
CA MET A 178 -1.92 3.78 -2.20
C MET A 178 -1.26 3.35 -0.89
N MET A 179 -1.20 2.05 -0.61
CA MET A 179 -0.48 1.51 0.54
C MET A 179 1.00 1.90 0.54
N ALA A 180 1.70 1.69 -0.59
CA ALA A 180 3.12 1.99 -0.70
C ALA A 180 3.43 3.48 -0.45
N ALA A 181 2.52 4.39 -0.80
CA ALA A 181 2.66 5.82 -0.50
C ALA A 181 2.61 6.16 1.00
N MET A 182 2.09 5.24 1.83
CA MET A 182 1.98 5.35 3.28
C MET A 182 2.90 4.37 4.03
N GLU A 183 3.79 3.65 3.33
CA GLU A 183 4.79 2.73 3.91
C GLU A 183 6.22 3.27 3.77
N PRO A 184 6.57 4.37 4.45
CA PRO A 184 7.92 4.92 4.39
C PRO A 184 8.96 3.95 4.96
N ARG A 185 10.23 4.22 4.65
CA ARG A 185 11.38 3.43 5.09
C ARG A 185 12.33 4.29 5.93
N GLY A 186 12.86 3.72 7.01
CA GLY A 186 13.86 4.36 7.85
C GLY A 186 13.27 5.32 8.89
N GLY A 187 14.01 6.38 9.20
CA GLY A 187 13.65 7.35 10.24
C GLY A 187 12.61 8.35 9.77
N LEU A 188 11.50 8.45 10.50
CA LEU A 188 10.44 9.43 10.29
C LEU A 188 10.48 10.51 11.37
N PRO A 189 10.49 11.80 11.02
CA PRO A 189 10.38 12.87 11.99
C PRO A 189 8.99 12.86 12.63
N LEU A 190 8.94 12.96 13.96
CA LEU A 190 7.69 13.04 14.71
C LEU A 190 7.04 14.42 14.57
N GLY A 191 5.72 14.42 14.65
CA GLY A 191 4.87 15.59 14.49
C GLY A 191 4.68 16.00 13.04
N VAL A 192 4.14 17.21 12.86
CA VAL A 192 3.73 17.71 11.55
C VAL A 192 4.92 18.19 10.73
N THR A 193 5.00 17.71 9.49
CA THR A 193 5.94 18.12 8.46
C THR A 193 5.17 18.64 7.24
N ASN A 194 5.56 19.81 6.73
CA ASN A 194 5.05 20.30 5.45
C ASN A 194 5.70 19.52 4.30
N LEU A 195 4.90 19.00 3.40
CA LEU A 195 5.38 18.31 2.20
C LEU A 195 5.58 19.32 1.07
N ALA A 196 6.66 19.17 0.32
CA ALA A 196 6.89 19.95 -0.89
C ALA A 196 5.96 19.45 -2.00
N ASP A 197 4.88 20.20 -2.25
CA ASP A 197 3.93 19.94 -3.33
C ASP A 197 3.50 21.27 -3.95
N PRO A 198 4.08 21.66 -5.10
CA PRO A 198 3.85 22.98 -5.70
C PRO A 198 2.40 23.17 -6.17
N ASP A 199 1.68 22.07 -6.40
CA ASP A 199 0.31 22.09 -6.89
C ASP A 199 -0.72 22.05 -5.76
N ALA A 200 -0.27 21.95 -4.50
CA ALA A 200 -1.14 21.86 -3.34
C ALA A 200 -1.23 23.19 -2.59
N THR A 201 -2.45 23.54 -2.19
CA THR A 201 -2.70 24.64 -1.26
C THR A 201 -2.34 24.24 0.18
N LYS A 202 -2.37 22.94 0.47
CA LYS A 202 -1.88 22.35 1.72
C LYS A 202 -1.36 20.95 1.43
N ALA A 203 -0.16 20.63 1.92
CA ALA A 203 0.35 19.26 1.94
C ALA A 203 1.11 19.02 3.25
N THR A 204 0.62 18.11 4.09
CA THR A 204 1.20 17.82 5.41
C THR A 204 1.33 16.33 5.64
N LEU A 205 2.32 15.94 6.44
CA LEU A 205 2.53 14.61 6.97
C LEU A 205 2.69 14.73 8.49
N ASP A 206 1.81 14.11 9.25
CA ASP A 206 1.91 14.00 10.71
C ASP A 206 2.28 12.58 11.09
N VAL A 207 3.25 12.42 11.99
CA VAL A 207 3.74 11.13 12.46
C VAL A 207 3.69 11.11 13.99
N SER A 208 3.00 10.11 14.54
CA SER A 208 2.87 9.93 15.98
C SER A 208 3.10 8.47 16.38
N ILE A 209 3.60 8.28 17.60
CA ILE A 209 3.79 6.95 18.18
C ILE A 209 2.49 6.54 18.86
N VAL A 210 1.88 5.45 18.38
CA VAL A 210 0.67 4.87 19.00
C VAL A 210 1.07 3.94 20.14
N LYS A 211 2.02 3.04 19.87
CA LYS A 211 2.66 2.17 20.86
C LYS A 211 4.16 2.18 20.58
N PRO A 212 5.01 2.61 21.54
CA PRO A 212 6.46 2.60 21.37
C PRO A 212 6.96 1.25 20.86
N ASP A 213 7.89 1.30 19.90
CA ASP A 213 8.56 0.13 19.29
C ASP A 213 7.64 -0.89 18.63
N CYS A 214 6.35 -0.57 18.49
CA CYS A 214 5.39 -1.44 17.84
C CYS A 214 4.58 -0.75 16.76
N LEU A 215 3.98 0.40 17.06
CA LEU A 215 2.96 1.01 16.21
C LEU A 215 3.19 2.52 16.03
N VAL A 216 3.15 2.95 14.78
CA VAL A 216 3.23 4.36 14.38
C VAL A 216 1.97 4.70 13.59
N ALA A 217 1.38 5.85 13.88
CA ALA A 217 0.32 6.43 13.06
C ALA A 217 0.91 7.50 12.15
N ILE A 218 0.48 7.47 10.89
CA ILE A 218 0.83 8.45 9.87
C ILE A 218 -0.46 9.05 9.33
N GLU A 219 -0.54 10.38 9.32
CA GLU A 219 -1.62 11.11 8.65
C GLU A 219 -1.03 12.00 7.56
N ARG A 220 -1.44 11.77 6.32
CA ARG A 220 -1.11 12.62 5.18
C ARG A 220 -2.35 13.39 4.75
N GLN A 221 -2.22 14.70 4.60
CA GLN A 221 -3.27 15.54 4.04
C GLN A 221 -2.75 16.26 2.80
N THR A 222 -3.58 16.34 1.76
CA THR A 222 -3.30 17.15 0.58
C THR A 222 -4.57 17.81 0.08
N SER A 223 -4.55 19.12 -0.09
CA SER A 223 -5.65 19.90 -0.65
C SER A 223 -5.16 20.67 -1.86
N ARG A 224 -5.96 20.67 -2.93
CA ARG A 224 -5.68 21.38 -4.18
C ARG A 224 -6.96 22.05 -4.67
N SER A 225 -6.83 23.18 -5.34
CA SER A 225 -7.97 23.87 -5.97
C SER A 225 -7.53 24.42 -7.31
N LEU A 226 -8.25 24.06 -8.38
CA LEU A 226 -7.97 24.52 -9.74
C LEU A 226 -9.28 24.69 -10.50
N SER A 227 -9.47 25.85 -11.14
CA SER A 227 -10.59 26.13 -12.05
C SER A 227 -11.97 25.77 -11.50
N GLY A 228 -12.23 26.11 -10.23
CA GLY A 228 -13.52 25.84 -9.56
C GLY A 228 -13.69 24.39 -9.08
N VAL A 229 -12.69 23.53 -9.27
CA VAL A 229 -12.66 22.16 -8.74
C VAL A 229 -11.73 22.10 -7.54
N ALA A 230 -12.29 21.78 -6.36
CA ALA A 230 -11.53 21.54 -5.14
C ALA A 230 -11.37 20.03 -4.91
N ARG A 231 -10.14 19.60 -4.60
CA ARG A 231 -9.83 18.22 -4.24
C ARG A 231 -9.13 18.20 -2.89
N ALA A 232 -9.64 17.39 -1.97
CA ALA A 232 -9.02 17.11 -0.69
C ALA A 232 -8.77 15.61 -0.56
N LEU A 233 -7.60 15.25 -0.08
CA LEU A 233 -7.17 13.89 0.18
C LEU A 233 -6.66 13.82 1.62
N VAL A 234 -7.18 12.88 2.40
CA VAL A 234 -6.70 12.58 3.75
C VAL A 234 -6.46 11.08 3.84
N SER A 235 -5.23 10.68 4.09
CA SER A 235 -4.83 9.28 4.25
C SER A 235 -4.30 9.09 5.66
N LYS A 236 -4.90 8.17 6.42
CA LYS A 236 -4.52 7.82 7.79
C LYS A 236 -4.11 6.36 7.83
N ALA A 237 -2.89 6.08 8.27
CA ALA A 237 -2.36 4.72 8.35
C ALA A 237 -1.83 4.42 9.74
N GLU A 238 -2.04 3.20 10.21
CA GLU A 238 -1.28 2.60 11.30
C GLU A 238 -0.32 1.57 10.72
N LEU A 239 0.94 1.68 11.10
CA LEU A 239 2.03 0.83 10.62
C LEU A 239 2.62 0.03 11.77
N SER A 240 3.05 -1.20 11.47
CA SER A 240 3.99 -1.88 12.35
C SER A 240 5.39 -1.28 12.21
N VAL A 241 6.04 -0.97 13.33
CA VAL A 241 7.44 -0.54 13.38
C VAL A 241 8.37 -1.61 12.83
N GLN A 242 8.06 -2.89 13.07
CA GLN A 242 8.95 -4.00 12.72
C GLN A 242 9.04 -4.22 11.20
N ASP A 243 7.92 -4.51 10.54
CA ASP A 243 7.92 -4.77 9.09
C ASP A 243 7.62 -3.51 8.25
N GLY A 244 7.23 -2.39 8.88
CA GLY A 244 6.92 -1.15 8.19
C GLY A 244 5.71 -1.27 7.26
N ARG A 245 4.85 -2.28 7.48
CA ARG A 245 3.66 -2.54 6.69
C ARG A 245 2.42 -1.97 7.34
N ILE A 246 1.47 -1.61 6.49
CA ILE A 246 0.15 -1.17 6.92
C ILE A 246 -0.55 -2.27 7.71
N LEU A 247 -1.11 -1.88 8.85
CA LEU A 247 -2.07 -2.67 9.63
C LEU A 247 -3.49 -2.18 9.35
N SER A 248 -3.67 -0.86 9.30
CA SER A 248 -4.89 -0.20 8.90
C SER A 248 -4.55 1.05 8.07
N LEU A 249 -5.34 1.33 7.05
CA LEU A 249 -5.29 2.52 6.23
C LEU A 249 -6.71 2.96 5.94
N GLU A 250 -6.98 4.25 6.05
CA GLU A 250 -8.17 4.90 5.53
C GLU A 250 -7.74 6.08 4.66
N GLU A 251 -8.11 6.08 3.39
CA GLU A 251 -7.95 7.21 2.49
C GLU A 251 -9.32 7.76 2.12
N ARG A 252 -9.53 9.04 2.40
CA ARG A 252 -10.73 9.78 2.03
C ARG A 252 -10.37 10.85 1.01
N ARG A 253 -10.95 10.72 -0.19
CA ARG A 253 -10.82 11.67 -1.29
C ARG A 253 -12.15 12.35 -1.53
N VAL A 254 -12.16 13.68 -1.47
CA VAL A 254 -13.33 14.50 -1.75
C VAL A 254 -13.02 15.41 -2.92
N THR A 255 -13.80 15.32 -3.99
CA THR A 255 -13.79 16.24 -5.12
C THR A 255 -15.08 17.05 -5.12
N ARG A 256 -15.00 18.37 -5.21
CA ARG A 256 -16.14 19.28 -5.32
C ARG A 256 -15.99 20.12 -6.58
N ALA A 257 -17.06 20.21 -7.35
CA ALA A 257 -17.16 21.03 -8.55
C ALA A 257 -18.50 21.80 -8.51
N PRO A 258 -18.71 22.82 -9.37
CA PRO A 258 -19.93 23.65 -9.33
C PRO A 258 -21.25 22.87 -9.45
N GLY A 259 -21.25 21.74 -10.17
CA GLY A 259 -22.44 20.90 -10.40
C GLY A 259 -22.50 19.62 -9.55
N GLY A 260 -21.64 19.46 -8.53
CA GLY A 260 -21.69 18.26 -7.70
C GLY A 260 -20.47 18.00 -6.83
N SER A 261 -20.55 16.89 -6.10
CA SER A 261 -19.46 16.39 -5.27
C SER A 261 -19.32 14.88 -5.38
N GLN A 262 -18.08 14.43 -5.28
CA GLN A 262 -17.71 13.03 -5.24
C GLN A 262 -16.87 12.79 -3.99
N GLU A 263 -17.19 11.73 -3.28
CA GLU A 263 -16.46 11.25 -2.13
C GLU A 263 -16.10 9.78 -2.34
N GLU A 264 -14.82 9.47 -2.26
CA GLU A 264 -14.30 8.11 -2.31
C GLU A 264 -13.59 7.86 -0.98
N THR A 265 -13.96 6.77 -0.30
CA THR A 265 -13.28 6.32 0.91
C THR A 265 -12.78 4.92 0.67
N VAL A 266 -11.48 4.69 0.84
CA VAL A 266 -10.85 3.38 0.77
C VAL A 266 -10.34 3.02 2.15
N THR A 267 -10.75 1.87 2.67
CA THR A 267 -10.24 1.32 3.94
C THR A 267 -9.51 0.02 3.65
N ILE A 268 -8.23 -0.05 4.00
CA ILE A 268 -7.44 -1.27 3.88
C ILE A 268 -7.04 -1.75 5.27
N ARG A 269 -7.26 -3.04 5.55
CA ARG A 269 -6.89 -3.68 6.81
C ARG A 269 -6.07 -4.93 6.55
N ARG A 270 -5.00 -5.11 7.30
CA ARG A 270 -4.22 -6.35 7.29
C ARG A 270 -5.01 -7.43 8.04
N LEU A 271 -5.18 -8.58 7.40
CA LEU A 271 -5.81 -9.77 7.95
C LEU A 271 -4.81 -10.79 8.49
N SER A 272 -3.61 -10.84 7.91
CA SER A 272 -2.51 -11.65 8.45
C SER A 272 -2.03 -11.09 9.81
N ALA A 273 -1.49 -11.94 10.68
CA ALA A 273 -0.99 -11.52 11.98
C ALA A 273 0.02 -10.37 11.88
N ALA A 274 -0.16 -9.37 12.73
CA ALA A 274 0.85 -8.33 12.95
C ALA A 274 1.99 -8.90 13.80
N PRO A 275 3.22 -8.37 13.65
CA PRO A 275 4.31 -8.73 14.54
C PRO A 275 3.94 -8.43 16.00
N ALA A 276 4.32 -9.33 16.92
CA ALA A 276 3.99 -9.15 18.33
C ALA A 276 4.65 -7.87 18.87
N CYS A 277 3.86 -7.05 19.56
CA CYS A 277 4.40 -5.99 20.39
C CYS A 277 4.93 -6.60 21.68
N GLY A 278 6.20 -6.32 22.01
CA GLY A 278 6.72 -6.53 23.37
C GLY A 278 5.95 -5.76 24.44
#